data_AF-A0A2V7GCB7-F1
#
_entry.id   AF-A0A2V7GCB7-F1
#
_cell.length_a   1.000
_cell.length_b   1.000
_cell.length_c   1.000
_cell.angle_alpha   90.00
_cell.angle_beta   90.00
_cell.angle_gamma   90.00
#
_symmetry.space_group_name_H-M   'P 1'
#
loop_
_entity.id
_entity.type
_entity.pdbx_description
1 polymer ?
#
loop_
_entity_poly.entity_id
_entity_poly.type
_entity_poly.pdbx_seq_one_letter_code
_entity_poly.pdbx_strand_id
1 'polypeptide(L)'
;MLSREDSRWPGRRRRLIVDLASEEDREIIYQMRHEVYACELAQHHRHPEGRLRDALDDFNHYIVAKRDGKVIGFVSITPPEGNRYAIDKYLSRDQLPFAVGNDLYEVRILTVGRAHRSGPVAGLLMYAALRWIEARGGRRIFAMGRDDLRGLYGKVGLRGLEIPIRSGALTFELMIATVAEAREAAERKFGTVLEQVRRLVEWRLEMPFFPSRACAHGGRSIEAVGDEFGSLHRREEIIDADVLDAWFPPAPEVEDTLRENLAWMVRTSPPARATGMIRAIARARGVPEASVVPGAGSSDLIFLALRLWLTPVSRVLLLDPMYGEYRHVLDELIGCRVDALGLDREDGYRVHLDRLETALSGGYDLVALVNPNNPTGRHVSRHRLQEVLERSPSSTTIWVDETYVDYMGPGESLEAYAAASENVVVCKSMSKVYALSGVRAAYLCAPPAMAGELRRNSPPWAVSLP
;
A
#
# COMPACT_ATOMS: atom_id res chain seq x y z
N MET A 1 23.65 -23.67 28.49
CA MET A 1 23.79 -22.86 29.71
C MET A 1 24.02 -21.41 29.29
N LEU A 2 22.93 -20.67 29.12
CA LEU A 2 22.92 -19.24 28.84
C LEU A 2 22.64 -18.56 30.18
N SER A 3 23.62 -17.84 30.74
CA SER A 3 23.44 -17.11 31.99
C SER A 3 22.51 -15.93 31.77
N ARG A 4 21.33 -16.03 32.37
CA ARG A 4 20.42 -14.94 32.67
C ARG A 4 21.10 -14.01 33.68
N GLU A 5 21.53 -12.85 33.23
CA GLU A 5 21.72 -11.66 34.07
C GLU A 5 21.97 -10.46 33.15
N ASP A 6 20.88 -9.89 32.62
CA ASP A 6 20.84 -8.49 32.17
C ASP A 6 19.40 -8.11 31.82
N SER A 7 18.58 -7.93 32.86
CA SER A 7 17.28 -7.25 32.73
C SER A 7 17.01 -6.34 33.94
N ARG A 8 17.41 -5.07 33.82
CA ARG A 8 16.80 -3.93 34.52
C ARG A 8 16.75 -2.75 33.52
N TRP A 9 15.56 -2.35 33.07
CA TRP A 9 15.24 -1.35 32.02
C TRP A 9 15.11 0.09 32.59
N PRO A 10 14.99 1.21 31.80
CA PRO A 10 14.93 1.34 30.33
C PRO A 10 15.88 2.43 29.72
N GLY A 11 16.27 2.34 28.45
CA GLY A 11 16.88 3.50 27.76
C GLY A 11 17.53 3.24 26.41
N ARG A 12 16.72 3.27 25.33
CA ARG A 12 17.11 3.30 23.90
C ARG A 12 18.22 2.32 23.48
N ARG A 13 17.86 1.20 22.83
CA ARG A 13 18.66 0.73 21.67
C ARG A 13 18.88 1.97 20.80
N ARG A 14 20.14 2.43 20.66
CA ARG A 14 20.51 3.68 19.97
C ARG A 14 19.96 3.65 18.55
N ARG A 15 18.78 4.26 18.36
CA ARG A 15 18.04 4.23 17.09
C ARG A 15 18.83 4.98 16.02
N LEU A 16 18.85 4.41 14.82
CA LEU A 16 19.35 5.08 13.63
C LEU A 16 18.32 6.14 13.23
N ILE A 17 18.73 7.39 13.04
CA ILE A 17 17.83 8.48 12.64
C ILE A 17 18.06 8.77 11.15
N VAL A 18 16.99 8.95 10.39
CA VAL A 18 17.06 9.46 9.01
C VAL A 18 16.33 10.79 8.94
N ASP A 19 17.01 11.82 8.43
CA ASP A 19 16.53 13.20 8.49
C ASP A 19 17.01 14.01 7.26
N LEU A 20 16.39 15.16 7.02
CA LEU A 20 16.96 16.18 6.13
C LEU A 20 18.10 16.89 6.86
N ALA A 21 19.19 17.17 6.15
CA ALA A 21 20.37 17.80 6.72
C ALA A 21 20.06 19.24 7.18
N SER A 22 20.40 19.54 8.43
CA SER A 22 20.46 20.92 8.92
C SER A 22 21.69 21.66 8.38
N GLU A 23 21.79 22.96 8.64
CA GLU A 23 23.00 23.73 8.34
C GLU A 23 24.23 23.18 9.08
N GLU A 24 24.07 22.72 10.31
CA GLU A 24 25.14 22.08 11.08
C GLU A 24 25.57 20.75 10.46
N ASP A 25 24.61 19.95 9.97
CA ASP A 25 24.91 18.70 9.29
C ASP A 25 25.68 18.94 7.98
N ARG A 26 25.40 20.05 7.27
CA ARG A 26 26.10 20.41 6.03
C ARG A 26 27.60 20.59 6.26
N GLU A 27 28.01 21.16 7.39
CA GLU A 27 29.43 21.29 7.72
C GLU A 27 30.10 19.91 7.92
N ILE A 28 29.41 18.97 8.56
CA ILE A 28 29.89 17.58 8.71
C ILE A 28 29.93 16.87 7.35
N ILE A 29 28.93 17.09 6.50
CA ILE A 29 28.90 16.56 5.13
C ILE A 29 30.13 17.03 4.35
N TYR A 30 30.48 18.33 4.40
CA TYR A 30 31.65 18.86 3.70
C TYR A 30 32.97 18.23 4.18
N GLN A 31 33.08 17.93 5.47
CA GLN A 31 34.24 17.22 6.03
C GLN A 31 34.30 15.77 5.55
N MET A 32 33.18 15.04 5.64
CA MET A 32 33.09 13.66 5.16
C MET A 32 33.38 13.56 3.66
N ARG A 33 32.94 14.55 2.87
CA ARG A 33 33.24 14.63 1.43
C ARG A 33 34.74 14.79 1.18
N HIS A 34 35.40 15.67 1.92
CA HIS A 34 36.85 15.84 1.81
C HIS A 34 37.59 14.56 2.16
N GLU A 35 37.23 13.94 3.28
CA GLU A 35 37.85 12.68 3.74
C GLU A 35 37.70 11.57 2.67
N VAL A 36 36.50 11.35 2.15
CA VAL A 36 36.27 10.27 1.18
C VAL A 36 36.79 10.61 -0.21
N TYR A 37 36.44 11.77 -0.77
CA TYR A 37 36.72 12.05 -2.18
C TYR A 37 38.08 12.70 -2.42
N ALA A 38 38.66 13.43 -1.45
CA ALA A 38 40.00 14.00 -1.58
C ALA A 38 41.09 13.14 -0.93
N CYS A 39 40.80 12.54 0.24
CA CYS A 39 41.82 11.77 0.97
C CYS A 39 41.83 10.27 0.63
N GLU A 40 40.67 9.59 0.64
CA GLU A 40 40.59 8.14 0.38
C GLU A 40 40.63 7.80 -1.12
N LEU A 41 39.81 8.46 -1.93
CA LEU A 41 39.63 8.14 -3.36
C LEU A 41 40.56 8.93 -4.29
N ALA A 42 41.24 9.96 -3.78
CA ALA A 42 42.08 10.87 -4.55
C ALA A 42 41.40 11.41 -5.83
N GLN A 43 40.08 11.63 -5.77
CA GLN A 43 39.28 12.19 -6.87
C GLN A 43 39.40 13.72 -6.94
N HIS A 44 39.62 14.38 -5.80
CA HIS A 44 39.81 15.82 -5.68
C HIS A 44 41.10 16.17 -4.94
N HIS A 45 41.58 17.40 -5.12
CA HIS A 45 42.72 17.93 -4.36
C HIS A 45 42.37 18.07 -2.88
N ARG A 46 43.35 17.82 -2.01
CA ARG A 46 43.19 18.01 -0.57
C ARG A 46 43.16 19.51 -0.26
N HIS A 47 42.01 20.00 0.18
CA HIS A 47 41.87 21.37 0.63
C HIS A 47 42.41 21.55 2.07
N PRO A 48 43.14 22.66 2.36
CA PRO A 48 43.71 22.92 3.69
C PRO A 48 42.66 23.00 4.82
N GLU A 49 41.45 23.42 4.49
CA GLU A 49 40.34 23.62 5.44
C GLU A 49 39.62 22.32 5.82
N GLY A 50 40.02 21.17 5.24
CA GLY A 50 39.43 19.87 5.51
C GLY A 50 37.97 19.73 5.06
N ARG A 51 37.52 20.57 4.12
CA ARG A 51 36.14 20.64 3.62
C ARG A 51 36.11 20.60 2.09
N LEU A 52 35.06 20.00 1.53
CA LEU A 52 34.82 19.97 0.08
C LEU A 52 33.38 20.44 -0.21
N ARG A 53 33.26 21.57 -0.91
CA ARG A 53 31.98 22.18 -1.35
C ARG A 53 31.88 22.16 -2.88
N ASP A 54 30.65 22.23 -3.40
CA ASP A 54 30.37 22.41 -4.82
C ASP A 54 29.22 23.39 -5.08
N ALA A 55 29.16 23.94 -6.30
CA ALA A 55 28.16 24.95 -6.67
C ALA A 55 26.70 24.42 -6.74
N LEU A 56 26.49 23.11 -6.67
CA LEU A 56 25.16 22.50 -6.58
C LEU A 56 24.69 22.46 -5.12
N ASP A 57 25.57 22.66 -4.13
CA ASP A 57 25.22 22.67 -2.69
C ASP A 57 24.15 23.72 -2.35
N ASP A 58 24.04 24.79 -3.13
CA ASP A 58 23.07 25.88 -2.93
C ASP A 58 21.61 25.42 -3.08
N PHE A 59 21.37 24.40 -3.92
CA PHE A 59 20.03 23.88 -4.21
C PHE A 59 19.91 22.36 -4.08
N ASN A 60 21.01 21.67 -3.76
CA ASN A 60 20.97 20.25 -3.45
C ASN A 60 20.30 20.00 -2.10
N HIS A 61 19.48 18.96 -2.08
CA HIS A 61 18.94 18.41 -0.85
C HIS A 61 19.84 17.30 -0.34
N TYR A 62 20.03 17.26 0.97
CA TYR A 62 20.87 16.29 1.64
C TYR A 62 20.03 15.51 2.64
N ILE A 63 20.06 14.19 2.53
CA ILE A 63 19.47 13.29 3.52
C ILE A 63 20.61 12.67 4.31
N VAL A 64 20.50 12.70 5.64
CA VAL A 64 21.53 12.21 6.57
C VAL A 64 21.01 11.03 7.38
N ALA A 65 21.92 10.10 7.66
CA ALA A 65 21.73 9.05 8.64
C ALA A 65 22.56 9.40 9.88
N LYS A 66 21.93 9.47 11.04
CA LYS A 66 22.57 9.80 12.32
C LYS A 66 22.50 8.67 13.32
N ARG A 67 23.57 8.51 14.10
CA ARG A 67 23.60 7.64 15.29
C ARG A 67 24.23 8.42 16.43
N ASP A 68 23.57 8.42 17.58
CA ASP A 68 23.99 9.18 18.76
C ASP A 68 24.21 10.68 18.47
N GLY A 69 23.34 11.25 17.62
CA GLY A 69 23.40 12.65 17.20
C GLY A 69 24.47 12.96 16.14
N LYS A 70 25.34 12.02 15.79
CA LYS A 70 26.40 12.23 14.79
C LYS A 70 25.98 11.73 13.41
N VAL A 71 26.28 12.51 12.38
CA VAL A 71 26.12 12.07 10.98
C VAL A 71 27.10 10.93 10.72
N ILE A 72 26.56 9.78 10.31
CA ILE A 72 27.34 8.58 9.96
C ILE A 72 27.29 8.24 8.47
N GLY A 73 26.43 8.94 7.72
CA GLY A 73 26.35 8.87 6.27
C GLY A 73 25.34 9.89 5.73
N PHE A 74 25.44 10.18 4.43
CA PHE A 74 24.53 11.07 3.74
C PHE A 74 24.39 10.68 2.26
N VAL A 75 23.33 11.18 1.62
CA VAL A 75 23.13 11.15 0.17
C VAL A 75 22.66 12.53 -0.29
N SER A 76 23.09 12.94 -1.48
CA SER A 76 22.70 14.22 -2.09
C SER A 76 21.73 13.98 -3.24
N ILE A 77 20.74 14.86 -3.36
CA ILE A 77 19.73 14.84 -4.42
C ILE A 77 19.78 16.21 -5.10
N THR A 78 20.05 16.22 -6.40
CA THR A 78 19.96 17.43 -7.22
C THR A 78 18.61 17.44 -7.92
N PRO A 79 17.74 18.41 -7.59
CA PRO A 79 16.39 18.46 -8.12
C PRO A 79 16.36 19.30 -9.42
N PRO A 80 15.33 19.15 -10.28
CA PRO A 80 15.28 19.77 -11.61
C PRO A 80 15.22 21.31 -11.58
N GLU A 81 14.76 21.92 -10.48
CA GLU A 81 14.59 23.37 -10.31
C GLU A 81 15.92 24.13 -10.42
N GLY A 82 17.03 23.48 -10.09
CA GLY A 82 18.38 24.06 -10.23
C GLY A 82 18.86 24.21 -11.67
N ASN A 83 18.16 23.56 -12.63
CA ASN A 83 18.47 23.51 -14.07
C ASN A 83 19.96 23.23 -14.39
N ARG A 84 20.65 22.53 -13.48
CA ARG A 84 22.07 22.16 -13.57
C ARG A 84 22.25 20.85 -12.83
N TYR A 85 22.99 19.94 -13.44
CA TYR A 85 23.36 18.66 -12.86
C TYR A 85 24.87 18.51 -12.80
N ALA A 86 25.36 17.59 -11.97
CA ALA A 86 26.81 17.36 -11.90
C ALA A 86 27.34 16.74 -13.19
N ILE A 87 26.49 16.02 -13.93
CA ILE A 87 26.82 15.43 -15.23
C ILE A 87 27.15 16.48 -16.30
N ASP A 88 26.63 17.72 -16.17
CA ASP A 88 26.87 18.81 -17.12
C ASP A 88 28.35 19.21 -17.21
N LYS A 89 29.18 18.79 -16.24
CA LYS A 89 30.65 18.95 -16.27
C LYS A 89 31.35 18.03 -17.26
N TYR A 90 30.68 16.95 -17.68
CA TYR A 90 31.28 15.85 -18.45
C TYR A 90 30.57 15.64 -19.79
N LEU A 91 29.26 15.85 -19.84
CA LEU A 91 28.44 15.65 -21.03
C LEU A 91 27.56 16.86 -21.30
N SER A 92 27.42 17.22 -22.56
CA SER A 92 26.40 18.16 -23.04
C SER A 92 25.02 17.49 -23.10
N ARG A 93 23.95 18.29 -23.05
CA ARG A 93 22.57 17.77 -22.94
C ARG A 93 22.15 16.90 -24.13
N ASP A 94 22.67 17.19 -25.32
CA ASP A 94 22.45 16.40 -26.55
C ASP A 94 23.14 15.04 -26.54
N GLN A 95 24.14 14.84 -25.66
CA GLN A 95 24.82 13.56 -25.48
C GLN A 95 24.09 12.64 -24.49
N LEU A 96 23.08 13.14 -23.77
CA LEU A 96 22.29 12.32 -22.85
C LEU A 96 21.25 11.50 -23.63
N PRO A 97 21.20 10.16 -23.45
CA PRO A 97 20.27 9.30 -24.18
C PRO A 97 18.84 9.35 -23.59
N PHE A 98 18.51 10.40 -22.84
CA PHE A 98 17.22 10.61 -22.20
C PHE A 98 16.91 12.10 -22.12
N ALA A 99 15.63 12.45 -22.20
CA ALA A 99 15.19 13.83 -22.10
C ALA A 99 15.40 14.40 -20.70
N VAL A 100 15.96 15.60 -20.59
CA VAL A 100 16.03 16.36 -19.33
C VAL A 100 14.72 17.13 -19.17
N GLY A 101 13.94 16.79 -18.15
CA GLY A 101 12.64 17.41 -17.88
C GLY A 101 12.46 17.72 -16.40
N ASN A 102 11.35 18.36 -16.06
CA ASN A 102 11.03 18.76 -14.67
C ASN A 102 10.70 17.58 -13.75
N ASP A 103 10.79 16.34 -14.24
CA ASP A 103 10.53 15.09 -13.54
C ASP A 103 11.81 14.26 -13.28
N LEU A 104 12.98 14.80 -13.66
CA LEU A 104 14.29 14.13 -13.59
C LEU A 104 15.12 14.62 -12.39
N TYR A 105 15.55 13.68 -11.55
CA TYR A 105 16.39 13.95 -10.38
C TYR A 105 17.75 13.23 -10.51
N GLU A 106 18.81 13.86 -10.03
CA GLU A 106 20.13 13.21 -9.89
C GLU A 106 20.35 12.78 -8.44
N VAL A 107 20.66 11.50 -8.23
CA VAL A 107 21.11 11.00 -6.92
C VAL A 107 22.64 10.90 -6.95
N ARG A 108 23.31 11.63 -6.06
CA ARG A 108 24.77 11.76 -6.07
C ARG A 108 25.39 11.72 -4.68
N ILE A 109 26.69 11.46 -4.66
CA ILE A 109 27.56 11.57 -3.46
C ILE A 109 27.04 10.76 -2.27
N LEU A 110 26.59 9.51 -2.50
CA LEU A 110 26.28 8.61 -1.39
C LEU A 110 27.55 8.29 -0.62
N THR A 111 27.61 8.72 0.63
CA THR A 111 28.81 8.58 1.48
C THR A 111 28.43 7.99 2.82
N VAL A 112 29.15 6.94 3.24
CA VAL A 112 28.96 6.30 4.54
C VAL A 112 30.32 6.20 5.24
N GLY A 113 30.36 6.61 6.51
CA GLY A 113 31.56 6.55 7.34
C GLY A 113 32.09 5.12 7.45
N ARG A 114 33.41 4.97 7.49
CA ARG A 114 34.11 3.68 7.34
C ARG A 114 33.58 2.57 8.27
N ALA A 115 33.27 2.90 9.51
CA ALA A 115 32.74 1.98 10.53
C ALA A 115 31.31 1.47 10.25
N HIS A 116 30.61 2.06 9.27
CA HIS A 116 29.19 1.79 9.00
C HIS A 116 28.92 1.27 7.58
N ARG A 117 29.96 1.11 6.75
CA ARG A 117 29.84 0.68 5.34
C ARG A 117 29.30 -0.74 5.15
N SER A 118 29.52 -1.63 6.11
CA SER A 118 29.00 -3.01 6.09
C SER A 118 27.56 -3.14 6.59
N GLY A 119 26.96 -2.05 7.10
CA GLY A 119 25.61 -2.05 7.66
C GLY A 119 24.53 -1.58 6.67
N PRO A 120 23.28 -1.42 7.14
CA PRO A 120 22.14 -1.04 6.29
C PRO A 120 22.13 0.44 5.87
N VAL A 121 23.11 1.25 6.31
CA VAL A 121 23.08 2.72 6.18
C VAL A 121 23.04 3.17 4.71
N ALA A 122 23.86 2.58 3.84
CA ALA A 122 23.89 2.93 2.42
C ALA A 122 22.55 2.65 1.74
N GLY A 123 21.99 1.44 1.94
CA GLY A 123 20.70 1.06 1.39
C GLY A 123 19.55 1.91 1.93
N LEU A 124 19.57 2.25 3.22
CA LEU A 124 18.59 3.12 3.84
C LEU A 124 18.63 4.54 3.27
N LEU A 125 19.81 5.11 3.06
CA LEU A 125 19.97 6.43 2.44
C LEU A 125 19.48 6.43 0.99
N MET A 126 19.81 5.40 0.21
CA MET A 126 19.30 5.26 -1.16
C MET A 126 17.78 5.14 -1.20
N TYR A 127 17.20 4.34 -0.29
CA TYR A 127 15.75 4.22 -0.14
C TYR A 127 15.12 5.54 0.27
N ALA A 128 15.73 6.28 1.20
CA ALA A 128 15.28 7.60 1.62
C ALA A 128 15.30 8.62 0.47
N ALA A 129 16.34 8.61 -0.37
CA ALA A 129 16.38 9.44 -1.56
C ALA A 129 15.26 9.09 -2.55
N LEU A 130 15.03 7.81 -2.81
CA LEU A 130 13.92 7.35 -3.66
C LEU A 130 12.57 7.86 -3.14
N ARG A 131 12.30 7.70 -1.84
CA ARG A 131 11.04 8.15 -1.22
C ARG A 131 10.89 9.67 -1.24
N TRP A 132 11.97 10.41 -1.04
CA TRP A 132 11.96 11.86 -1.10
C TRP A 132 11.65 12.38 -2.51
N ILE A 133 12.24 11.75 -3.55
CA ILE A 133 12.00 12.07 -4.96
C ILE A 133 10.56 11.73 -5.37
N GLU A 134 10.08 10.55 -4.98
CA GLU A 134 8.71 10.09 -5.24
C GLU A 134 7.67 11.05 -4.65
N ALA A 135 7.85 11.47 -3.39
CA ALA A 135 6.93 12.39 -2.72
C ALA A 135 6.85 13.78 -3.36
N ARG A 136 7.77 14.12 -4.27
CA ARG A 136 7.83 15.40 -5.00
C ARG A 136 7.48 15.25 -6.49
N GLY A 137 6.91 14.11 -6.88
CA GLY A 137 6.45 13.89 -8.25
C GLY A 137 7.56 13.54 -9.25
N GLY A 138 8.76 13.24 -8.77
CA GLY A 138 9.84 12.74 -9.63
C GLY A 138 9.43 11.42 -10.30
N ARG A 139 9.73 11.30 -11.60
CA ARG A 139 9.42 10.08 -12.37
C ARG A 139 10.68 9.33 -12.79
N ARG A 140 11.82 10.02 -12.87
CA ARG A 140 13.08 9.47 -13.35
C ARG A 140 14.23 9.88 -12.43
N ILE A 141 15.12 8.93 -12.18
CA ILE A 141 16.32 9.12 -11.38
C ILE A 141 17.52 8.69 -12.21
N PHE A 142 18.57 9.50 -12.22
CA PHE A 142 19.86 9.09 -12.74
C PHE A 142 20.97 9.29 -11.71
N ALA A 143 22.07 8.57 -11.89
CA ALA A 143 23.24 8.65 -11.03
C ALA A 143 24.51 8.30 -11.82
N MET A 144 25.65 8.83 -11.37
CA MET A 144 26.96 8.35 -11.78
C MET A 144 27.41 7.26 -10.81
N GLY A 145 27.25 6.00 -11.22
CA GLY A 145 27.64 4.85 -10.43
C GLY A 145 29.09 4.49 -10.67
N ARG A 146 29.83 4.10 -9.62
CA ARG A 146 31.17 3.52 -9.85
C ARG A 146 31.05 2.15 -10.50
N ASP A 147 31.93 1.87 -11.46
CA ASP A 147 31.93 0.62 -12.22
C ASP A 147 32.08 -0.63 -11.32
N ASP A 148 32.91 -0.54 -10.28
CA ASP A 148 33.13 -1.63 -9.30
C ASP A 148 31.91 -1.92 -8.40
N LEU A 149 30.91 -1.03 -8.39
CA LEU A 149 29.68 -1.16 -7.62
C LEU A 149 28.44 -1.37 -8.51
N ARG A 150 28.61 -1.63 -9.82
CA ARG A 150 27.54 -1.82 -10.80
C ARG A 150 26.47 -2.83 -10.35
N GLY A 151 26.90 -3.94 -9.73
CA GLY A 151 26.01 -4.97 -9.21
C GLY A 151 25.11 -4.52 -8.05
N LEU A 152 25.52 -3.51 -7.27
CA LEU A 152 24.68 -2.92 -6.22
C LEU A 152 23.62 -2.00 -6.83
N TYR A 153 24.00 -1.15 -7.78
CA TYR A 153 23.08 -0.24 -8.47
C TYR A 153 22.01 -1.00 -9.27
N GLY A 154 22.40 -2.06 -9.99
CA GLY A 154 21.44 -2.93 -10.68
C GLY A 154 20.45 -3.64 -9.74
N LYS A 155 20.83 -3.89 -8.48
CA LYS A 155 19.90 -4.47 -7.49
C LYS A 155 18.78 -3.51 -7.10
N VAL A 156 19.02 -2.20 -7.11
CA VAL A 156 18.02 -1.17 -6.78
C VAL A 156 17.28 -0.60 -8.01
N GLY A 157 17.43 -1.23 -9.18
CA GLY A 157 16.69 -0.87 -10.40
C GLY A 157 17.40 0.09 -11.35
N LEU A 158 18.60 0.58 -11.01
CA LEU A 158 19.39 1.43 -11.92
C LEU A 158 19.99 0.61 -13.06
N ARG A 159 19.72 1.03 -14.30
CA ARG A 159 20.29 0.46 -15.51
C ARG A 159 21.46 1.32 -16.00
N GLY A 160 22.60 0.69 -16.23
CA GLY A 160 23.75 1.33 -16.87
C GLY A 160 23.49 1.64 -18.34
N LEU A 161 24.00 2.79 -18.81
CA LEU A 161 23.84 3.28 -20.18
C LEU A 161 25.10 3.10 -21.03
N GLU A 162 26.12 2.41 -20.51
CA GLU A 162 27.40 2.17 -21.21
C GLU A 162 28.13 3.45 -21.64
N ILE A 163 27.86 4.56 -20.93
CA ILE A 163 28.54 5.84 -21.11
C ILE A 163 29.55 6.01 -19.96
N PRO A 164 30.85 5.76 -20.19
CA PRO A 164 31.88 5.89 -19.17
C PRO A 164 32.26 7.36 -18.95
N ILE A 165 32.41 7.75 -17.69
CA ILE A 165 32.79 9.10 -17.25
C ILE A 165 34.03 8.97 -16.38
N ARG A 166 35.10 9.69 -16.75
CA ARG A 166 36.33 9.72 -15.95
C ARG A 166 36.36 10.95 -15.06
N SER A 167 36.57 10.74 -13.76
CA SER A 167 36.80 11.80 -12.79
C SER A 167 37.95 11.40 -11.87
N GLY A 168 39.07 12.10 -11.97
CA GLY A 168 40.31 11.72 -11.27
C GLY A 168 40.80 10.34 -11.72
N ALA A 169 41.13 9.48 -10.76
CA ALA A 169 41.59 8.11 -11.02
C ALA A 169 40.45 7.08 -11.20
N LEU A 170 39.19 7.50 -11.10
CA LEU A 170 38.02 6.61 -11.10
C LEU A 170 37.23 6.73 -12.41
N THR A 171 36.65 5.60 -12.81
CA THR A 171 35.68 5.53 -13.91
C THR A 171 34.28 5.25 -13.34
N PHE A 172 33.33 6.04 -13.80
CA PHE A 172 31.92 5.95 -13.46
C PHE A 172 31.13 5.58 -14.71
N GLU A 173 29.97 4.95 -14.53
CA GLU A 173 28.98 4.71 -15.58
C GLU A 173 27.75 5.58 -15.31
N LEU A 174 27.21 6.20 -16.36
CA LEU A 174 25.90 6.85 -16.27
C LEU A 174 24.81 5.79 -16.15
N MET A 175 23.96 5.91 -15.13
CA MET A 175 22.87 4.96 -14.87
C MET A 175 21.54 5.69 -14.69
N ILE A 176 20.44 5.07 -15.10
CA ILE A 176 19.07 5.64 -15.01
C ILE A 176 18.05 4.58 -14.58
N ALA A 177 16.97 5.02 -13.94
CA ALA A 177 15.77 4.24 -13.66
C ALA A 177 14.54 5.15 -13.66
N THR A 178 13.36 4.58 -13.90
CA THR A 178 12.13 5.22 -13.44
C THR A 178 11.96 5.03 -11.93
N VAL A 179 11.28 5.97 -11.28
CA VAL A 179 10.95 5.87 -9.84
C VAL A 179 10.10 4.62 -9.57
N ALA A 180 9.20 4.27 -10.49
CA ALA A 180 8.36 3.08 -10.38
C ALA A 180 9.20 1.78 -10.40
N GLU A 181 10.15 1.65 -11.34
CA GLU A 181 11.05 0.49 -11.40
C GLU A 181 11.94 0.39 -10.16
N ALA A 182 12.48 1.51 -9.69
CA ALA A 182 13.31 1.56 -8.50
C ALA A 182 12.51 1.17 -7.23
N ARG A 183 11.25 1.62 -7.12
CA ARG A 183 10.33 1.24 -6.05
C ARG A 183 10.03 -0.26 -6.08
N GLU A 184 9.63 -0.77 -7.25
CA GLU A 184 9.33 -2.20 -7.39
C GLU A 184 10.55 -3.07 -7.07
N ALA A 185 11.74 -2.67 -7.51
CA ALA A 185 12.99 -3.34 -7.18
C ALA A 185 13.28 -3.31 -5.67
N ALA A 186 13.07 -2.16 -5.01
CA ALA A 186 13.24 -1.99 -3.58
C ALA A 186 12.27 -2.90 -2.78
N GLU A 187 10.99 -2.88 -3.11
CA GLU A 187 9.97 -3.67 -2.43
C GLU A 187 10.16 -5.17 -2.66
N ARG A 188 10.35 -5.61 -3.90
CA ARG A 188 10.48 -7.03 -4.24
C ARG A 188 11.74 -7.67 -3.66
N LYS A 189 12.88 -6.99 -3.72
CA LYS A 189 14.18 -7.57 -3.29
C LYS A 189 14.48 -7.30 -1.82
N PHE A 190 14.02 -6.17 -1.29
CA PHE A 190 14.39 -5.73 0.05
C PHE A 190 13.20 -5.51 0.97
N GLY A 191 11.97 -5.83 0.59
CA GLY A 191 10.75 -5.60 1.39
C GLY A 191 10.84 -6.11 2.83
N THR A 192 11.24 -7.37 3.04
CA THR A 192 11.43 -7.94 4.39
C THR A 192 12.50 -7.18 5.19
N VAL A 193 13.59 -6.77 4.54
CA VAL A 193 14.67 -5.99 5.17
C VAL A 193 14.18 -4.58 5.50
N LEU A 194 13.42 -3.94 4.61
CA LEU A 194 12.84 -2.62 4.82
C LEU A 194 11.86 -2.61 5.99
N GLU A 195 11.04 -3.65 6.15
CA GLU A 195 10.16 -3.82 7.31
C GLU A 195 10.94 -3.96 8.63
N GLN A 196 12.04 -4.71 8.63
CA GLN A 196 12.92 -4.80 9.79
C GLN A 196 13.60 -3.46 10.11
N VAL A 197 14.12 -2.79 9.07
CA VAL A 197 14.78 -1.49 9.20
C VAL A 197 13.82 -0.41 9.68
N ARG A 198 12.57 -0.38 9.18
CA ARG A 198 11.50 0.54 9.63
C ARG A 198 11.32 0.52 11.14
N ARG A 199 11.38 -0.66 11.77
CA ARG A 199 11.22 -0.81 13.24
C ARG A 199 12.43 -0.31 14.04
N LEU A 200 13.60 -0.21 13.40
CA LEU A 200 14.88 0.15 14.01
C LEU A 200 15.29 1.60 13.74
N VAL A 201 14.63 2.25 12.78
CA VAL A 201 14.92 3.61 12.34
C VAL A 201 13.87 4.58 12.90
N GLU A 202 14.35 5.71 13.38
CA GLU A 202 13.54 6.90 13.61
C GLU A 202 13.52 7.71 12.30
N TRP A 203 12.41 7.61 11.57
CA TRP A 203 12.22 8.28 10.28
C TRP A 203 11.62 9.67 10.49
N ARG A 204 12.37 10.72 10.16
CA ARG A 204 12.00 12.13 10.37
C ARG A 204 11.76 12.91 9.08
N LEU A 205 11.79 12.23 7.94
CA LEU A 205 11.42 12.87 6.68
C LEU A 205 9.91 13.12 6.63
N GLU A 206 9.50 14.15 5.87
CA GLU A 206 8.12 14.62 5.79
C GLU A 206 7.14 13.56 5.24
N MET A 207 7.63 12.66 4.37
CA MET A 207 6.84 11.58 3.79
C MET A 207 6.91 10.32 4.67
N PRO A 208 5.88 9.45 4.68
CA PRO A 208 5.92 8.20 5.43
C PRO A 208 7.02 7.24 4.94
N PHE A 209 7.49 6.32 5.80
CA PHE A 209 8.58 5.37 5.46
C PHE A 209 8.23 4.41 4.32
N PHE A 210 6.98 3.96 4.22
CA PHE A 210 6.42 3.34 3.02
C PHE A 210 5.47 4.33 2.35
N PRO A 211 5.34 4.34 1.01
CA PRO A 211 4.32 5.15 0.38
C PRO A 211 2.97 4.72 0.95
N SER A 212 2.04 5.67 1.10
CA SER A 212 0.67 5.29 1.41
C SER A 212 0.24 4.31 0.33
N ARG A 213 0.04 3.05 0.72
CA ARG A 213 -0.64 2.08 -0.09
C ARG A 213 -2.11 2.44 -0.02
N ALA A 214 -2.48 3.55 -0.65
CA ALA A 214 -3.86 3.71 -1.08
C ALA A 214 -4.13 2.46 -1.92
N CYS A 215 -5.07 1.63 -1.43
CA CYS A 215 -5.45 0.45 -2.20
C CYS A 215 -5.94 0.97 -3.56
N ALA A 216 -5.41 0.41 -4.64
CA ALA A 216 -5.83 0.81 -5.98
C ALA A 216 -7.23 0.26 -6.22
N HIS A 217 -8.23 1.14 -6.37
CA HIS A 217 -9.63 0.78 -6.60
C HIS A 217 -10.10 1.11 -8.02
N GLY A 218 -9.19 1.41 -8.95
CA GLY A 218 -9.53 2.01 -10.25
C GLY A 218 -9.73 3.52 -10.12
N GLY A 219 -10.54 4.10 -11.01
CA GLY A 219 -10.90 5.53 -11.00
C GLY A 219 -10.25 6.36 -12.12
N ARG A 220 -9.40 5.76 -12.95
CA ARG A 220 -8.90 6.40 -14.19
C ARG A 220 -10.03 6.67 -15.17
N SER A 221 -11.07 5.84 -15.18
CA SER A 221 -12.31 6.09 -15.91
C SER A 221 -12.97 7.41 -15.46
N ILE A 222 -13.07 7.64 -14.14
CA ILE A 222 -13.57 8.89 -13.56
C ILE A 222 -12.65 10.07 -13.84
N GLU A 223 -11.33 9.92 -13.70
CA GLU A 223 -10.35 10.95 -14.08
C GLU A 223 -10.50 11.35 -15.56
N ALA A 224 -10.74 10.37 -16.43
CA ALA A 224 -10.98 10.60 -17.85
C ALA A 224 -12.32 11.29 -18.11
N VAL A 225 -13.38 11.00 -17.35
CA VAL A 225 -14.66 11.74 -17.42
C VAL A 225 -14.52 13.16 -16.88
N GLY A 226 -13.71 13.36 -15.85
CA GLY A 226 -13.64 14.56 -15.01
C GLY A 226 -14.42 14.34 -13.70
N ASP A 227 -13.72 14.43 -12.57
CA ASP A 227 -14.22 14.17 -11.22
C ASP A 227 -15.22 15.21 -10.70
N GLU A 228 -15.18 16.44 -11.23
CA GLU A 228 -16.21 17.47 -11.02
C GLU A 228 -17.46 17.27 -11.90
N PHE A 229 -17.46 16.28 -12.80
CA PHE A 229 -18.54 15.96 -13.74
C PHE A 229 -18.96 17.09 -14.71
N GLY A 230 -18.20 18.18 -14.82
CA GLY A 230 -18.42 19.23 -15.82
C GLY A 230 -18.33 18.72 -17.28
N SER A 231 -17.60 17.62 -17.49
CA SER A 231 -17.45 16.92 -18.77
C SER A 231 -18.15 15.55 -18.80
N LEU A 232 -19.26 15.38 -18.07
CA LEU A 232 -20.00 14.11 -17.96
C LEU A 232 -20.36 13.46 -19.31
N HIS A 233 -20.50 14.22 -20.40
CA HIS A 233 -20.74 13.70 -21.75
C HIS A 233 -19.63 12.74 -22.23
N ARG A 234 -18.39 12.91 -21.76
CA ARG A 234 -17.24 12.05 -22.11
C ARG A 234 -17.41 10.60 -21.68
N ARG A 235 -18.35 10.30 -20.78
CA ARG A 235 -18.68 8.92 -20.39
C ARG A 235 -19.10 8.06 -21.59
N GLU A 236 -19.58 8.67 -22.67
CA GLU A 236 -19.98 7.98 -23.91
C GLU A 236 -18.77 7.64 -24.81
N GLU A 237 -17.60 8.23 -24.53
CA GLU A 237 -16.35 8.02 -25.25
C GLU A 237 -15.38 7.08 -24.52
N ILE A 238 -15.70 6.73 -23.27
CA ILE A 238 -14.83 5.98 -22.37
C ILE A 238 -15.41 4.58 -22.16
N ILE A 239 -14.60 3.56 -22.42
CA ILE A 239 -14.90 2.19 -22.01
C ILE A 239 -14.29 1.98 -20.63
N ASP A 240 -15.14 1.94 -19.60
CA ASP A 240 -14.70 1.63 -18.24
C ASP A 240 -14.36 0.12 -18.13
N ALA A 241 -13.14 -0.16 -17.69
CA ALA A 241 -12.63 -1.48 -17.39
C ALA A 241 -11.65 -1.46 -16.21
N ASP A 242 -11.69 -0.41 -15.37
CA ASP A 242 -10.78 -0.26 -14.23
C ASP A 242 -11.48 -0.48 -12.88
N VAL A 243 -12.80 -0.25 -12.83
CA VAL A 243 -13.68 -0.69 -11.75
C VAL A 243 -14.58 -1.79 -12.29
N LEU A 244 -14.74 -2.89 -11.55
CA LEU A 244 -15.56 -4.04 -11.97
C LEU A 244 -17.06 -3.74 -11.87
N ASP A 245 -17.54 -2.60 -12.36
CA ASP A 245 -18.96 -2.26 -12.34
C ASP A 245 -19.76 -3.10 -13.35
N ALA A 246 -21.07 -3.21 -13.11
CA ALA A 246 -21.93 -3.98 -14.00
C ALA A 246 -21.95 -3.36 -15.40
N TRP A 247 -21.75 -4.17 -16.44
CA TRP A 247 -21.88 -3.74 -17.83
C TRP A 247 -23.34 -3.59 -18.28
N PHE A 248 -24.30 -3.86 -17.38
CA PHE A 248 -25.74 -3.90 -17.63
C PHE A 248 -26.46 -2.92 -16.70
N PRO A 249 -27.62 -2.38 -17.08
CA PRO A 249 -28.41 -1.51 -16.22
C PRO A 249 -29.03 -2.27 -15.03
N PRO A 250 -29.45 -1.58 -13.97
CA PRO A 250 -30.29 -2.16 -12.92
C PRO A 250 -31.57 -2.81 -13.49
N ALA A 251 -32.27 -3.57 -12.65
CA ALA A 251 -33.58 -4.10 -13.02
C ALA A 251 -34.53 -2.95 -13.42
N PRO A 252 -35.38 -3.12 -14.46
CA PRO A 252 -36.25 -2.03 -14.96
C PRO A 252 -37.09 -1.36 -13.88
N GLU A 253 -37.68 -2.14 -12.98
CA GLU A 253 -38.48 -1.62 -11.86
C GLU A 253 -37.67 -0.69 -10.93
N VAL A 254 -36.35 -0.92 -10.81
CA VAL A 254 -35.47 -0.03 -10.05
C VAL A 254 -35.29 1.28 -10.80
N GLU A 255 -34.96 1.25 -12.09
CA GLU A 255 -34.81 2.47 -12.89
C GLU A 255 -36.09 3.31 -12.91
N ASP A 256 -37.25 2.67 -13.08
CA ASP A 256 -38.56 3.32 -13.05
C ASP A 256 -38.82 3.96 -11.67
N THR A 257 -38.59 3.23 -10.59
CA THR A 257 -38.76 3.75 -9.22
C THR A 257 -37.87 4.97 -8.96
N LEU A 258 -36.58 4.90 -9.36
CA LEU A 258 -35.64 6.01 -9.19
C LEU A 258 -36.09 7.23 -10.00
N ARG A 259 -36.51 7.03 -11.25
CA ARG A 259 -36.96 8.11 -12.15
C ARG A 259 -38.21 8.80 -11.63
N GLU A 260 -39.20 8.02 -11.17
CA GLU A 260 -40.48 8.54 -10.68
C GLU A 260 -40.33 9.31 -9.36
N ASN A 261 -39.35 8.95 -8.53
CA ASN A 261 -39.24 9.44 -7.15
C ASN A 261 -38.01 10.32 -6.88
N LEU A 262 -37.16 10.58 -7.88
CA LEU A 262 -35.89 11.31 -7.74
C LEU A 262 -36.03 12.58 -6.90
N ALA A 263 -36.97 13.46 -7.25
CA ALA A 263 -37.16 14.74 -6.57
C ALA A 263 -37.54 14.60 -5.09
N TRP A 264 -38.27 13.54 -4.71
CA TRP A 264 -38.60 13.27 -3.32
C TRP A 264 -37.44 12.63 -2.57
N MET A 265 -36.70 11.73 -3.20
CA MET A 265 -35.60 11.01 -2.57
C MET A 265 -34.45 11.93 -2.18
N VAL A 266 -34.05 12.85 -3.08
CA VAL A 266 -32.92 13.77 -2.81
C VAL A 266 -33.20 14.80 -1.71
N ARG A 267 -34.47 15.04 -1.37
CA ARG A 267 -34.89 16.00 -0.33
C ARG A 267 -35.30 15.34 0.99
N THR A 268 -35.30 14.01 1.06
CA THR A 268 -35.88 13.28 2.19
C THR A 268 -34.83 12.42 2.88
N SER A 269 -34.75 12.52 4.21
CA SER A 269 -33.90 11.62 4.99
C SER A 269 -34.43 10.19 4.93
N PRO A 270 -33.56 9.18 4.78
CA PRO A 270 -33.96 7.78 4.79
C PRO A 270 -34.48 7.34 6.17
N PRO A 271 -35.07 6.15 6.30
CA PRO A 271 -35.36 5.58 7.62
C PRO A 271 -34.06 5.39 8.43
N ALA A 272 -34.00 5.98 9.63
CA ALA A 272 -32.77 6.04 10.43
C ALA A 272 -32.11 4.68 10.72
N ARG A 273 -32.87 3.59 10.75
CA ARG A 273 -32.38 2.23 11.00
C ARG A 273 -32.55 1.28 9.82
N ALA A 274 -32.90 1.79 8.63
CA ALA A 274 -33.09 0.99 7.41
C ALA A 274 -34.01 -0.24 7.58
N THR A 275 -35.01 -0.16 8.46
CA THR A 275 -35.87 -1.32 8.83
C THR A 275 -36.66 -1.88 7.64
N GLY A 276 -37.00 -1.05 6.66
CA GLY A 276 -37.60 -1.50 5.40
C GLY A 276 -36.63 -2.37 4.58
N MET A 277 -35.39 -1.92 4.43
CA MET A 277 -34.34 -2.63 3.69
C MET A 277 -33.99 -3.96 4.37
N ILE A 278 -33.85 -3.98 5.70
CA ILE A 278 -33.60 -5.20 6.48
C ILE A 278 -34.68 -6.25 6.20
N ARG A 279 -35.97 -5.86 6.26
CA ARG A 279 -37.11 -6.75 5.98
C ARG A 279 -37.11 -7.27 4.54
N ALA A 280 -36.77 -6.44 3.58
CA ALA A 280 -36.70 -6.82 2.17
C ALA A 280 -35.58 -7.84 1.93
N ILE A 281 -34.37 -7.59 2.45
CA ILE A 281 -33.22 -8.49 2.33
C ILE A 281 -33.50 -9.81 3.03
N ALA A 282 -33.95 -9.77 4.28
CA ALA A 282 -34.28 -10.96 5.07
C ALA A 282 -35.25 -11.89 4.34
N ARG A 283 -36.32 -11.31 3.77
CA ARG A 283 -37.31 -12.05 2.96
C ARG A 283 -36.70 -12.62 1.68
N ALA A 284 -35.96 -11.81 0.92
CA ALA A 284 -35.39 -12.22 -0.36
C ALA A 284 -34.33 -13.32 -0.20
N ARG A 285 -33.56 -13.29 0.89
CA ARG A 285 -32.46 -14.21 1.17
C ARG A 285 -32.85 -15.37 2.08
N GLY A 286 -34.06 -15.35 2.66
CA GLY A 286 -34.54 -16.39 3.55
C GLY A 286 -33.77 -16.46 4.88
N VAL A 287 -33.33 -15.32 5.40
CA VAL A 287 -32.55 -15.22 6.67
C VAL A 287 -33.32 -14.40 7.70
N PRO A 288 -33.05 -14.56 9.01
CA PRO A 288 -33.68 -13.74 10.05
C PRO A 288 -33.33 -12.25 9.90
N GLU A 289 -34.31 -11.36 10.11
CA GLU A 289 -34.07 -9.90 10.12
C GLU A 289 -32.97 -9.50 11.13
N ALA A 290 -32.91 -10.21 12.26
CA ALA A 290 -31.91 -10.00 13.30
C ALA A 290 -30.47 -10.27 12.83
N SER A 291 -30.28 -10.98 11.71
CA SER A 291 -28.98 -11.31 11.14
C SER A 291 -28.49 -10.30 10.10
N VAL A 292 -29.32 -9.33 9.68
CA VAL A 292 -28.97 -8.40 8.60
C VAL A 292 -28.46 -7.06 9.16
N VAL A 293 -27.34 -6.57 8.61
CA VAL A 293 -26.76 -5.25 8.92
C VAL A 293 -26.52 -4.49 7.62
N PRO A 294 -27.33 -3.47 7.28
CA PRO A 294 -27.11 -2.65 6.08
C PRO A 294 -26.00 -1.60 6.29
N GLY A 295 -25.35 -1.18 5.21
CA GLY A 295 -24.33 -0.12 5.24
C GLY A 295 -24.10 0.55 3.88
N ALA A 296 -23.34 1.65 3.89
CA ALA A 296 -23.08 2.54 2.75
C ALA A 296 -22.08 1.94 1.74
N GLY A 297 -22.33 0.71 1.29
CA GLY A 297 -21.40 -0.10 0.52
C GLY A 297 -20.55 -1.01 1.41
N SER A 298 -19.87 -1.99 0.81
CA SER A 298 -19.10 -2.99 1.56
C SER A 298 -17.95 -2.37 2.35
N SER A 299 -17.31 -1.32 1.81
CA SER A 299 -16.24 -0.59 2.51
C SER A 299 -16.70 -0.01 3.86
N ASP A 300 -17.90 0.57 3.95
CA ASP A 300 -18.44 1.08 5.22
C ASP A 300 -18.53 -0.04 6.27
N LEU A 301 -19.05 -1.20 5.86
CA LEU A 301 -19.20 -2.37 6.72
C LEU A 301 -17.86 -3.01 7.10
N ILE A 302 -16.89 -3.06 6.19
CA ILE A 302 -15.51 -3.52 6.45
C ILE A 302 -14.86 -2.61 7.50
N PHE A 303 -14.93 -1.29 7.31
CA PHE A 303 -14.34 -0.31 8.22
C PHE A 303 -15.01 -0.35 9.59
N LEU A 304 -16.33 -0.47 9.64
CA LEU A 304 -17.09 -0.59 10.89
C LEU A 304 -16.68 -1.86 11.65
N ALA A 305 -16.80 -3.02 11.00
CA ALA A 305 -16.68 -4.30 11.67
C ALA A 305 -15.24 -4.61 12.10
N LEU A 306 -14.27 -4.44 11.20
CA LEU A 306 -12.88 -4.79 11.50
C LEU A 306 -12.29 -3.90 12.60
N ARG A 307 -12.61 -2.61 12.61
CA ARG A 307 -12.14 -1.67 13.65
C ARG A 307 -12.83 -1.87 15.00
N LEU A 308 -14.03 -2.45 14.99
CA LEU A 308 -14.75 -2.79 16.20
C LEU A 308 -14.18 -4.06 16.87
N TRP A 309 -13.84 -5.07 16.06
CA TRP A 309 -13.44 -6.38 16.57
C TRP A 309 -11.93 -6.55 16.76
N LEU A 310 -11.11 -5.79 16.05
CA LEU A 310 -9.66 -6.02 16.00
C LEU A 310 -8.86 -4.89 16.62
N THR A 311 -7.67 -5.25 17.07
CA THR A 311 -6.70 -4.35 17.70
C THR A 311 -5.30 -4.59 17.10
N PRO A 312 -4.30 -3.74 17.39
CA PRO A 312 -2.94 -3.96 16.89
C PRO A 312 -2.30 -5.29 17.33
N VAL A 313 -2.79 -5.93 18.40
CA VAL A 313 -2.30 -7.24 18.85
C VAL A 313 -2.99 -8.42 18.17
N SER A 314 -4.10 -8.15 17.46
CA SER A 314 -4.86 -9.18 16.78
C SER A 314 -4.06 -9.80 15.64
N ARG A 315 -4.22 -11.12 15.47
CA ARG A 315 -3.61 -11.90 14.40
C ARG A 315 -4.67 -12.28 13.38
N VAL A 316 -4.43 -11.94 12.12
CA VAL A 316 -5.40 -12.08 11.04
C VAL A 316 -4.81 -12.88 9.89
N LEU A 317 -5.60 -13.74 9.25
CA LEU A 317 -5.21 -14.46 8.04
C LEU A 317 -5.99 -13.93 6.83
N LEU A 318 -5.27 -13.61 5.76
CA LEU A 318 -5.82 -13.21 4.46
C LEU A 318 -5.42 -14.20 3.36
N LEU A 319 -6.23 -14.32 2.31
CA LEU A 319 -5.78 -14.89 1.04
C LEU A 319 -4.77 -13.94 0.36
N ASP A 320 -3.80 -14.46 -0.39
CA ASP A 320 -2.87 -13.61 -1.16
C ASP A 320 -2.60 -14.19 -2.56
N PRO A 321 -3.00 -13.52 -3.66
CA PRO A 321 -3.66 -12.21 -3.69
C PRO A 321 -5.16 -12.27 -3.37
N MET A 322 -5.68 -11.19 -2.79
CA MET A 322 -7.12 -10.91 -2.62
C MET A 322 -7.43 -9.42 -2.69
N TYR A 323 -8.68 -9.03 -2.49
CA TYR A 323 -9.11 -7.63 -2.49
C TYR A 323 -8.32 -6.79 -1.49
N GLY A 324 -7.65 -5.74 -1.98
CA GLY A 324 -6.61 -5.02 -1.23
C GLY A 324 -7.12 -4.22 -0.03
N GLU A 325 -8.41 -3.87 0.02
CA GLU A 325 -8.99 -3.08 1.13
C GLU A 325 -8.82 -3.77 2.49
N TYR A 326 -8.97 -5.10 2.53
CA TYR A 326 -8.78 -5.86 3.77
C TYR A 326 -7.37 -5.64 4.32
N ARG A 327 -6.35 -5.80 3.47
CA ARG A 327 -4.97 -5.56 3.86
C ARG A 327 -4.76 -4.10 4.27
N HIS A 328 -5.30 -3.14 3.53
CA HIS A 328 -5.19 -1.72 3.87
C HIS A 328 -5.75 -1.42 5.27
N VAL A 329 -6.98 -1.84 5.56
CA VAL A 329 -7.61 -1.61 6.87
C VAL A 329 -6.83 -2.31 7.99
N LEU A 330 -6.40 -3.55 7.77
CA LEU A 330 -5.74 -4.35 8.80
C LEU A 330 -4.30 -3.90 9.07
N ASP A 331 -3.49 -3.68 8.04
CA ASP A 331 -2.07 -3.31 8.18
C ASP A 331 -1.90 -1.81 8.48
N GLU A 332 -2.59 -0.92 7.76
CA GLU A 332 -2.31 0.52 7.80
C GLU A 332 -3.20 1.29 8.78
N LEU A 333 -4.49 0.91 8.94
CA LEU A 333 -5.40 1.62 9.83
C LEU A 333 -5.42 1.04 11.24
N ILE A 334 -5.51 -0.28 11.38
CA ILE A 334 -5.57 -0.95 12.69
C ILE A 334 -4.16 -1.32 13.17
N GLY A 335 -3.28 -1.78 12.27
CA GLY A 335 -1.92 -2.23 12.62
C GLY A 335 -1.86 -3.64 13.19
N CYS A 336 -2.73 -4.55 12.70
CA CYS A 336 -2.76 -5.95 13.10
C CYS A 336 -1.51 -6.73 12.64
N ARG A 337 -1.33 -7.94 13.17
CA ARG A 337 -0.42 -8.94 12.60
C ARG A 337 -1.14 -9.73 11.50
N VAL A 338 -0.87 -9.40 10.25
CA VAL A 338 -1.49 -10.08 9.10
C VAL A 338 -0.56 -11.16 8.53
N ASP A 339 -0.99 -12.42 8.61
CA ASP A 339 -0.40 -13.55 7.91
C ASP A 339 -1.15 -13.78 6.58
N ALA A 340 -0.50 -14.44 5.62
CA ALA A 340 -1.05 -14.68 4.27
C ALA A 340 -1.12 -16.17 3.94
N LEU A 341 -2.27 -16.62 3.45
CA LEU A 341 -2.44 -17.89 2.77
C LEU A 341 -2.18 -17.68 1.27
N GLY A 342 -0.93 -17.91 0.86
CA GLY A 342 -0.49 -17.71 -0.52
C GLY A 342 -1.22 -18.60 -1.52
N LEU A 343 -1.74 -17.99 -2.58
CA LEU A 343 -2.40 -18.60 -3.73
C LEU A 343 -1.43 -18.54 -4.91
N ASP A 344 -0.89 -19.69 -5.29
CA ASP A 344 0.19 -19.77 -6.25
C ASP A 344 -0.31 -19.60 -7.69
N ARG A 345 0.41 -18.80 -8.49
CA ARG A 345 0.09 -18.60 -9.92
C ARG A 345 0.15 -19.91 -10.71
N GLU A 346 1.12 -20.77 -10.38
CA GLU A 346 1.31 -22.08 -11.02
C GLU A 346 0.12 -23.01 -10.81
N ASP A 347 -0.57 -22.87 -9.67
CA ASP A 347 -1.80 -23.58 -9.32
C ASP A 347 -3.08 -22.86 -9.77
N GLY A 348 -2.96 -21.83 -10.61
CA GLY A 348 -4.07 -21.02 -11.08
C GLY A 348 -4.79 -20.26 -9.96
N TYR A 349 -4.06 -19.88 -8.91
CA TYR A 349 -4.56 -19.17 -7.74
C TYR A 349 -5.69 -19.88 -7.00
N ARG A 350 -5.73 -21.21 -7.06
CA ARG A 350 -6.75 -22.02 -6.38
C ARG A 350 -6.61 -21.92 -4.86
N VAL A 351 -7.73 -21.73 -4.16
CA VAL A 351 -7.80 -21.91 -2.71
C VAL A 351 -7.76 -23.41 -2.40
N HIS A 352 -6.68 -23.86 -1.78
CA HIS A 352 -6.52 -25.23 -1.32
C HIS A 352 -7.17 -25.40 0.04
N LEU A 353 -8.28 -26.14 0.10
CA LEU A 353 -9.09 -26.27 1.31
C LEU A 353 -8.36 -26.95 2.47
N ASP A 354 -7.50 -27.93 2.19
CA ASP A 354 -6.71 -28.59 3.24
C ASP A 354 -5.71 -27.61 3.90
N ARG A 355 -5.15 -26.68 3.09
CA ARG A 355 -4.27 -25.61 3.59
C ARG A 355 -5.07 -24.58 4.39
N LEU A 356 -6.29 -24.24 3.93
CA LEU A 356 -7.18 -23.33 4.65
C LEU A 356 -7.59 -23.93 6.01
N GLU A 357 -8.01 -25.19 6.04
CA GLU A 357 -8.37 -25.90 7.27
C GLU A 357 -7.20 -25.95 8.26
N THR A 358 -6.00 -26.30 7.78
CA THR A 358 -4.79 -26.28 8.61
C THR A 358 -4.52 -24.86 9.16
N ALA A 359 -4.72 -23.84 8.34
CA ALA A 359 -4.50 -22.45 8.75
C ALA A 359 -5.55 -21.98 9.76
N LEU A 360 -6.81 -22.40 9.65
CA LEU A 360 -7.88 -22.09 10.62
C LEU A 360 -7.55 -22.61 12.03
N SER A 361 -6.78 -23.68 12.13
CA SER A 361 -6.28 -24.20 13.42
C SER A 361 -5.13 -23.36 14.01
N GLY A 362 -4.68 -22.31 13.32
CA GLY A 362 -3.49 -21.52 13.64
C GLY A 362 -3.66 -20.45 14.73
N GLY A 363 -4.83 -20.36 15.36
CA GLY A 363 -5.11 -19.40 16.44
C GLY A 363 -5.18 -17.95 15.93
N TYR A 364 -6.00 -17.70 14.90
CA TYR A 364 -6.28 -16.37 14.38
C TYR A 364 -7.50 -15.77 15.08
N ASP A 365 -7.48 -14.46 15.31
CA ASP A 365 -8.66 -13.72 15.80
C ASP A 365 -9.67 -13.52 14.66
N LEU A 366 -9.18 -13.36 13.42
CA LEU A 366 -10.00 -13.26 12.22
C LEU A 366 -9.35 -13.94 11.01
N VAL A 367 -10.16 -14.58 10.17
CA VAL A 367 -9.78 -15.04 8.83
C VAL A 367 -10.71 -14.40 7.81
N ALA A 368 -10.17 -13.68 6.83
CA ALA A 368 -10.96 -13.08 5.76
C ALA A 368 -10.74 -13.80 4.43
N LEU A 369 -11.85 -14.14 3.78
CA LEU A 369 -11.92 -14.80 2.48
C LEU A 369 -12.75 -13.93 1.54
N VAL A 370 -12.39 -13.90 0.26
CA VAL A 370 -13.23 -13.34 -0.81
C VAL A 370 -13.58 -14.49 -1.74
N ASN A 371 -14.86 -14.77 -1.93
CA ASN A 371 -15.33 -15.93 -2.68
C ASN A 371 -16.63 -15.62 -3.45
N PRO A 372 -16.61 -15.55 -4.80
CA PRO A 372 -15.45 -15.66 -5.69
C PRO A 372 -14.37 -14.60 -5.45
N ASN A 373 -13.10 -14.98 -5.52
CA ASN A 373 -11.97 -14.14 -5.16
C ASN A 373 -11.74 -13.00 -6.17
N ASN A 374 -11.52 -11.79 -5.69
CA ASN A 374 -10.98 -10.66 -6.45
C ASN A 374 -9.49 -10.52 -6.10
N PRO A 375 -8.53 -10.57 -7.04
CA PRO A 375 -8.69 -10.40 -8.49
C PRO A 375 -8.74 -11.68 -9.32
N THR A 376 -8.67 -12.86 -8.71
CA THR A 376 -8.37 -14.10 -9.46
C THR A 376 -9.60 -14.75 -10.12
N GLY A 377 -10.81 -14.32 -9.76
CA GLY A 377 -12.09 -14.88 -10.20
C GLY A 377 -12.35 -16.31 -9.70
N ARG A 378 -11.49 -16.86 -8.82
CA ARG A 378 -11.60 -18.25 -8.37
C ARG A 378 -12.71 -18.40 -7.35
N HIS A 379 -13.56 -19.41 -7.55
CA HIS A 379 -14.67 -19.75 -6.68
C HIS A 379 -14.47 -21.11 -6.02
N VAL A 380 -14.83 -21.19 -4.74
CA VAL A 380 -15.01 -22.42 -3.97
C VAL A 380 -16.51 -22.58 -3.72
N SER A 381 -17.09 -23.74 -4.03
CA SER A 381 -18.53 -23.95 -3.85
C SER A 381 -18.95 -23.86 -2.39
N ARG A 382 -20.21 -23.41 -2.16
CA ARG A 382 -20.79 -23.25 -0.82
C ARG A 382 -20.56 -24.47 0.06
N HIS A 383 -20.90 -25.65 -0.44
CA HIS A 383 -20.82 -26.91 0.30
C HIS A 383 -19.40 -27.17 0.82
N ARG A 384 -18.40 -27.06 -0.06
CA ARG A 384 -17.01 -27.38 0.29
C ARG A 384 -16.42 -26.35 1.24
N LEU A 385 -16.78 -25.08 1.07
CA LEU A 385 -16.32 -24.04 1.98
C LEU A 385 -16.99 -24.21 3.36
N GLN A 386 -18.30 -24.45 3.40
CA GLN A 386 -19.04 -24.69 4.63
C GLN A 386 -18.45 -25.86 5.44
N GLU A 387 -18.14 -26.99 4.81
CA GLU A 387 -17.50 -28.15 5.48
C GLU A 387 -16.18 -27.79 6.17
N VAL A 388 -15.41 -26.85 5.61
CA VAL A 388 -14.16 -26.36 6.21
C VAL A 388 -14.45 -25.39 7.35
N LEU A 389 -15.41 -24.50 7.18
CA LEU A 389 -15.79 -23.51 8.19
C LEU A 389 -16.45 -24.15 9.43
N GLU A 390 -17.20 -25.23 9.26
CA GLU A 390 -17.80 -25.99 10.38
C GLU A 390 -16.75 -26.58 11.33
N ARG A 391 -15.51 -26.77 10.86
CA ARG A 391 -14.38 -27.25 11.66
C ARG A 391 -13.53 -26.11 12.23
N SER A 392 -13.88 -24.85 11.94
CA SER A 392 -13.16 -23.69 12.46
C SER A 392 -13.43 -23.49 13.96
N PRO A 393 -12.44 -23.01 14.74
CA PRO A 393 -12.66 -22.66 16.14
C PRO A 393 -13.68 -21.53 16.27
N SER A 394 -14.66 -21.66 17.18
CA SER A 394 -15.67 -20.60 17.42
C SER A 394 -15.07 -19.29 17.93
N SER A 395 -13.84 -19.32 18.46
CA SER A 395 -13.08 -18.14 18.86
C SER A 395 -12.55 -17.31 17.69
N THR A 396 -12.51 -17.86 16.47
CA THR A 396 -12.00 -17.20 15.28
C THR A 396 -13.15 -16.61 14.50
N THR A 397 -13.16 -15.30 14.28
CA THR A 397 -14.17 -14.69 13.41
C THR A 397 -13.86 -15.01 11.95
N ILE A 398 -14.83 -15.49 11.19
CA ILE A 398 -14.67 -15.78 9.77
C ILE A 398 -15.43 -14.72 8.97
N TRP A 399 -14.70 -13.94 8.17
CA TRP A 399 -15.28 -12.98 7.24
C TRP A 399 -15.26 -13.56 5.82
N VAL A 400 -16.43 -13.68 5.20
CA VAL A 400 -16.58 -14.13 3.81
C VAL A 400 -17.18 -13.01 2.98
N ASP A 401 -16.39 -12.45 2.08
CA ASP A 401 -16.84 -11.46 1.09
C ASP A 401 -17.43 -12.18 -0.12
N GLU A 402 -18.75 -12.06 -0.27
CA GLU A 402 -19.55 -12.67 -1.32
C GLU A 402 -20.02 -11.64 -2.36
N THR A 403 -19.28 -10.53 -2.52
CA THR A 403 -19.58 -9.46 -3.50
C THR A 403 -19.89 -9.98 -4.91
N TYR A 404 -19.30 -11.11 -5.32
CA TYR A 404 -19.47 -11.70 -6.65
C TYR A 404 -20.26 -13.02 -6.67
N VAL A 405 -20.77 -13.51 -5.54
CA VAL A 405 -21.30 -14.89 -5.45
C VAL A 405 -22.54 -15.13 -6.33
N ASP A 406 -23.37 -14.10 -6.51
CA ASP A 406 -24.61 -14.23 -7.27
C ASP A 406 -24.34 -14.48 -8.78
N TYR A 407 -23.10 -14.26 -9.28
CA TYR A 407 -22.68 -14.68 -10.62
C TYR A 407 -22.48 -16.20 -10.77
N MET A 408 -22.32 -16.93 -9.66
CA MET A 408 -22.13 -18.38 -9.67
C MET A 408 -23.44 -19.17 -9.77
N GLY A 409 -24.57 -18.48 -9.64
CA GLY A 409 -25.91 -19.08 -9.65
C GLY A 409 -26.55 -19.19 -8.27
N PRO A 410 -27.82 -19.62 -8.23
CA PRO A 410 -28.57 -19.71 -6.98
C PRO A 410 -27.99 -20.78 -6.06
N GLY A 411 -27.97 -20.49 -4.76
CA GLY A 411 -27.58 -21.45 -3.73
C GLY A 411 -26.09 -21.52 -3.42
N GLU A 412 -25.23 -20.70 -4.03
CA GLU A 412 -23.79 -20.69 -3.73
C GLU A 412 -23.42 -19.79 -2.53
N SER A 413 -24.36 -19.00 -2.01
CA SER A 413 -24.12 -18.11 -0.87
C SER A 413 -24.13 -18.83 0.49
N LEU A 414 -23.27 -18.40 1.41
CA LEU A 414 -23.20 -18.80 2.81
C LEU A 414 -24.08 -17.97 3.74
N GLU A 415 -24.91 -17.04 3.25
CA GLU A 415 -25.76 -16.16 4.08
C GLU A 415 -26.57 -16.91 5.14
N ALA A 416 -27.23 -18.01 4.76
CA ALA A 416 -28.03 -18.82 5.68
C ALA A 416 -27.16 -19.54 6.73
N TYR A 417 -25.97 -20.00 6.33
CA TYR A 417 -25.01 -20.60 7.25
C TYR A 417 -24.47 -19.57 8.24
N ALA A 418 -24.09 -18.38 7.76
CA ALA A 418 -23.64 -17.27 8.59
C ALA A 418 -24.66 -16.89 9.67
N ALA A 419 -25.94 -16.79 9.29
CA ALA A 419 -27.04 -16.50 10.22
C ALA A 419 -27.23 -17.57 11.31
N ALA A 420 -26.88 -18.82 11.03
CA ALA A 420 -27.01 -19.96 11.94
C ALA A 420 -25.71 -20.31 12.69
N SER A 421 -24.58 -19.74 12.29
CA SER A 421 -23.26 -19.96 12.90
C SER A 421 -23.06 -19.14 14.19
N GLU A 422 -21.91 -19.32 14.84
CA GLU A 422 -21.49 -18.52 16.00
C GLU A 422 -20.54 -17.36 15.63
N ASN A 423 -19.81 -17.50 14.51
CA ASN A 423 -18.62 -16.69 14.22
C ASN A 423 -18.43 -16.35 12.73
N VAL A 424 -19.35 -16.73 11.83
CA VAL A 424 -19.20 -16.50 10.38
C VAL A 424 -20.05 -15.32 9.94
N VAL A 425 -19.41 -14.35 9.28
CA VAL A 425 -20.03 -13.13 8.76
C VAL A 425 -19.86 -13.13 7.24
N VAL A 426 -20.98 -12.97 6.53
CA VAL A 426 -21.00 -12.81 5.07
C VAL A 426 -21.22 -11.35 4.72
N CYS A 427 -20.35 -10.79 3.88
CA CYS A 427 -20.50 -9.45 3.32
C CYS A 427 -21.01 -9.52 1.87
N LYS A 428 -22.07 -8.76 1.56
CA LYS A 428 -22.60 -8.63 0.21
C LYS A 428 -22.72 -7.18 -0.23
N SER A 429 -22.19 -6.91 -1.41
CA SER A 429 -22.33 -5.63 -2.10
C SER A 429 -23.53 -5.65 -3.05
N MET A 430 -24.24 -4.52 -3.16
CA MET A 430 -25.22 -4.30 -4.22
C MET A 430 -24.61 -3.57 -5.42
N SER A 431 -23.32 -3.24 -5.40
CA SER A 431 -22.65 -2.58 -6.52
C SER A 431 -22.59 -3.43 -7.79
N LYS A 432 -22.42 -4.74 -7.63
CA LYS A 432 -22.01 -5.64 -8.72
C LYS A 432 -23.21 -6.26 -9.42
N VAL A 433 -23.66 -7.44 -8.99
CA VAL A 433 -24.75 -8.16 -9.67
C VAL A 433 -26.06 -7.36 -9.79
N TYR A 434 -26.30 -6.40 -8.90
CA TYR A 434 -27.49 -5.55 -8.91
C TYR A 434 -27.33 -4.27 -9.76
N ALA A 435 -26.12 -3.98 -10.25
CA ALA A 435 -25.78 -2.75 -10.98
C ALA A 435 -26.04 -1.44 -10.21
N LEU A 436 -25.92 -1.45 -8.87
CA LEU A 436 -26.18 -0.29 -8.01
C LEU A 436 -24.89 0.33 -7.43
N SER A 437 -23.81 0.38 -8.23
CA SER A 437 -22.52 0.93 -7.79
C SER A 437 -22.61 2.37 -7.30
N GLY A 438 -23.43 3.20 -7.94
CA GLY A 438 -23.64 4.60 -7.55
C GLY A 438 -24.50 4.81 -6.30
N VAL A 439 -25.37 3.86 -5.96
CA VAL A 439 -26.28 3.94 -4.79
C VAL A 439 -25.54 3.71 -3.47
N ARG A 440 -24.38 3.05 -3.52
CA ARG A 440 -23.56 2.74 -2.34
C ARG A 440 -24.33 1.95 -1.27
N ALA A 441 -24.91 0.82 -1.68
CA ALA A 441 -25.62 -0.08 -0.77
C ALA A 441 -24.90 -1.44 -0.62
N ALA A 442 -24.86 -1.94 0.61
CA ALA A 442 -24.38 -3.28 0.94
C ALA A 442 -25.04 -3.77 2.23
N TYR A 443 -24.80 -5.03 2.58
CA TYR A 443 -25.21 -5.57 3.87
C TYR A 443 -24.29 -6.70 4.33
N LEU A 444 -24.31 -6.96 5.64
CA LEU A 444 -23.78 -8.17 6.25
C LEU A 444 -24.93 -9.11 6.61
N CYS A 445 -24.68 -10.41 6.46
CA CYS A 445 -25.43 -11.46 7.13
C CYS A 445 -24.53 -12.10 8.19
N ALA A 446 -24.96 -12.10 9.45
CA ALA A 446 -24.15 -12.53 10.58
C ALA A 446 -25.00 -13.20 11.67
N PRO A 447 -24.39 -13.87 12.67
CA PRO A 447 -25.09 -14.34 13.85
C PRO A 447 -25.81 -13.17 14.53
N PRO A 448 -27.04 -13.35 15.04
CA PRO A 448 -27.84 -12.25 15.59
C PRO A 448 -27.12 -11.41 16.67
N ALA A 449 -26.25 -12.03 17.47
CA ALA A 449 -25.44 -11.35 18.48
C ALA A 449 -24.45 -10.36 17.86
N MET A 450 -23.65 -10.81 16.89
CA MET A 450 -22.69 -9.97 16.14
C MET A 450 -23.41 -8.91 15.32
N ALA A 451 -24.48 -9.27 14.62
CA ALA A 451 -25.29 -8.33 13.85
C ALA A 451 -25.91 -7.25 14.75
N GLY A 452 -26.38 -7.62 15.95
CA GLY A 452 -26.88 -6.69 16.94
C GLY A 452 -25.82 -5.71 17.45
N GLU A 453 -24.59 -6.18 17.66
CA GLU A 453 -23.44 -5.34 18.03
C GLU A 453 -23.09 -4.32 16.93
N LEU A 454 -22.98 -4.79 15.69
CA LEU A 454 -22.68 -3.93 14.55
C LEU A 454 -23.76 -2.86 14.34
N ARG A 455 -25.05 -3.23 14.42
CA ARG A 455 -26.15 -2.26 14.33
C ARG A 455 -26.12 -1.20 15.44
N ARG A 456 -25.65 -1.54 16.65
CA ARG A 456 -25.49 -0.54 17.73
C ARG A 456 -24.38 0.47 17.45
N ASN A 457 -23.37 0.07 16.68
CA ASN A 457 -22.24 0.91 16.30
C ASN A 457 -22.41 1.55 14.90
N SER A 458 -23.48 1.23 14.19
CA SER A 458 -23.81 1.85 12.90
C SER A 458 -24.41 3.24 13.14
N PRO A 459 -24.04 4.25 12.34
CA PRO A 459 -24.66 5.56 12.43
C PRO A 459 -26.15 5.50 12.04
N PRO A 460 -27.00 6.42 12.55
CA PRO A 460 -28.32 6.59 11.97
C PRO A 460 -28.20 7.02 10.50
N TRP A 461 -29.15 6.59 9.66
CA TRP A 461 -29.19 6.91 8.23
C TRP A 461 -28.00 6.37 7.43
N ALA A 462 -27.46 5.21 7.84
CA ALA A 462 -26.29 4.59 7.19
C ALA A 462 -26.46 4.25 5.70
N VAL A 463 -27.69 4.21 5.17
CA VAL A 463 -27.95 3.98 3.75
C VAL A 463 -28.92 5.05 3.25
N SER A 464 -28.65 5.60 2.06
CA SER A 464 -29.52 6.57 1.41
C SER A 464 -30.86 5.95 1.00
N LEU A 465 -31.79 6.80 0.56
CA LEU A 465 -32.87 6.33 -0.30
C LEU A 465 -32.27 5.94 -1.68
N PRO A 466 -32.95 5.04 -2.42
CA PRO A 466 -32.83 4.78 -3.86
C PRO A 466 -31.66 5.40 -4.64
#